data_AF-A0A4P9Z0L7-F1
#
_entry.id   AF-A0A4P9Z0L7-F1
#
_cell.length_a   1.000
_cell.length_b   1.000
_cell.length_c   1.000
_cell.angle_alpha   90.00
_cell.angle_beta   90.00
_cell.angle_gamma   90.00
#
_symmetry.space_group_name_H-M   'P 1'
#
loop_
_entity.id
_entity.type
_entity.pdbx_description
1 polymer ?
#
loop_
_entity_poly.entity_id
_entity_poly.type
_entity_poly.pdbx_seq_one_letter_code
_entity_poly.pdbx_strand_id
1 'polypeptide(L)'
;MGSKWIGKPRHLVSGTITRYTPPPSDDSDKEARSNRKSPKADGSQVLATFSGSWQGSIEYSKAGEKKQPLVDLSVLRPVAKIVRPLEEQSEHESRKIWHEVSSNIIEKNFAAANRAKHTIEEHQRRLAHERRNNERVAYTSVYFDVPEVGIPVLKRQPEQY
;
A
#
# COMPACT_ATOMS: atom_id res chain seq x y z
N MET A 1 41.87 -19.23 2.45
CA MET A 1 40.54 -19.30 1.79
C MET A 1 39.47 -19.12 2.86
N GLY A 2 38.84 -17.95 2.94
CA GLY A 2 37.77 -17.68 3.90
C GLY A 2 36.57 -17.11 3.15
N SER A 3 35.61 -17.96 2.81
CA SER A 3 34.45 -17.61 1.99
C SER A 3 33.51 -16.64 2.71
N LYS A 4 33.71 -15.33 2.53
CA LYS A 4 32.75 -14.27 2.85
C LYS A 4 31.64 -14.16 1.77
N TRP A 5 30.88 -15.23 1.51
CA TRP A 5 29.79 -15.20 0.52
C TRP A 5 28.59 -16.12 0.84
N ILE A 6 28.32 -16.45 2.11
CA ILE A 6 26.95 -16.85 2.50
C ILE A 6 26.10 -15.58 2.49
N GLY A 7 25.06 -15.56 1.64
CA GLY A 7 24.35 -14.37 1.17
C GLY A 7 23.77 -13.45 2.26
N LYS A 8 23.64 -12.17 1.91
CA LYS A 8 23.03 -11.13 2.77
C LYS A 8 21.64 -11.59 3.24
N PRO A 9 21.28 -11.44 4.52
CA PRO A 9 19.94 -11.74 4.99
C PRO A 9 18.91 -10.94 4.18
N ARG A 10 17.97 -11.66 3.56
CA ARG A 10 16.88 -11.09 2.76
C ARG A 10 15.59 -11.11 3.59
N HIS A 11 14.74 -10.12 3.37
CA HIS A 11 13.39 -10.05 3.94
C HIS A 11 13.33 -9.92 5.47
N LEU A 12 14.46 -9.58 6.12
CA LEU A 12 14.51 -9.34 7.56
C LEU A 12 13.65 -8.13 7.92
N VAL A 13 12.84 -8.28 8.96
CA VAL A 13 12.12 -7.20 9.60
C VAL A 13 12.39 -7.23 11.10
N SER A 14 12.58 -6.07 11.70
CA SER A 14 12.65 -5.91 13.14
C SER A 14 12.13 -4.53 13.54
N GLY A 15 11.63 -4.43 14.76
CA GLY A 15 11.14 -3.17 15.29
C GLY A 15 10.74 -3.25 16.75
N THR A 16 10.36 -2.09 17.29
CA THR A 16 9.86 -1.93 18.65
C THR A 16 8.45 -1.38 18.62
N ILE A 17 7.61 -1.86 19.53
CA ILE A 17 6.26 -1.39 19.79
C ILE A 17 6.35 -0.51 21.03
N THR A 18 5.97 0.76 20.89
CA THR A 18 6.13 1.76 21.95
C THR A 18 4.80 2.45 22.23
N ARG A 19 4.63 2.93 23.46
CA ARG A 19 3.49 3.78 23.78
C ARG A 19 3.68 5.15 23.10
N TYR A 20 2.81 5.49 22.17
CA TYR A 20 2.79 6.85 21.62
C TYR A 20 2.30 7.82 22.69
N THR A 21 3.16 8.78 23.05
CA THR A 21 2.79 9.93 23.90
C THR A 21 2.83 11.16 23.01
N PRO A 22 1.68 11.73 22.61
CA PRO A 22 1.68 12.96 21.84
C PRO A 22 2.34 14.08 22.66
N PRO A 23 3.16 14.96 22.06
CA PRO A 23 3.65 16.13 22.77
C PRO A 23 2.48 17.04 23.19
N PRO A 24 2.66 17.90 24.21
CA PRO A 24 1.68 18.91 24.57
C PRO A 24 1.31 19.77 23.36
N SER A 25 0.02 20.10 23.25
CA SER A 25 -0.65 20.62 22.06
C SER A 25 -0.35 22.09 21.73
N ASP A 26 0.91 22.53 21.73
CA ASP A 26 1.23 23.86 21.20
C ASP A 26 1.33 23.80 19.67
N ASP A 27 0.58 24.68 19.00
CA ASP A 27 0.33 24.77 17.55
C ASP A 27 1.58 24.88 16.63
N SER A 28 2.79 24.81 17.18
CA SER A 28 4.06 24.69 16.44
C SER A 28 4.27 23.32 15.76
N ASP A 29 3.38 22.37 16.01
CA ASP A 29 3.56 20.95 15.76
C ASP A 29 3.21 20.47 14.32
N LYS A 30 2.78 21.38 13.43
CA LYS A 30 2.41 21.01 12.05
C LYS A 30 3.63 20.68 11.17
N GLU A 31 4.76 21.36 11.37
CA GLU A 31 6.02 21.08 10.64
C GLU A 31 6.72 19.81 11.13
N ALA A 32 6.56 19.47 12.41
CA ALA A 32 7.20 18.30 13.02
C ALA A 32 6.55 16.95 12.64
N ARG A 33 5.39 16.94 11.96
CA ARG A 33 4.70 15.71 11.54
C ARG A 33 5.26 15.11 10.24
N SER A 34 5.85 15.91 9.36
CA SER A 34 6.34 15.41 8.06
C SER A 34 7.76 14.84 8.11
N ASN A 35 8.55 15.17 9.13
CA ASN A 35 10.00 14.91 9.15
C ASN A 35 10.53 14.16 10.39
N ARG A 36 9.67 13.58 11.24
CA ARG A 36 10.14 12.81 12.40
C ARG A 36 10.70 11.45 11.94
N LYS A 37 12.03 11.30 11.99
CA LYS A 37 12.63 10.02 12.37
C LYS A 37 11.91 9.56 13.63
N SER A 38 11.38 8.33 13.64
CA SER A 38 10.70 7.76 14.81
C SER A 38 11.51 8.08 16.05
N PRO A 39 10.94 8.77 17.07
CA PRO A 39 11.66 9.11 18.29
C PRO A 39 12.34 7.85 18.80
N LYS A 40 13.65 7.93 19.11
CA LYS A 40 14.32 6.83 19.81
C LYS A 40 13.58 6.68 21.14
N ALA A 41 12.71 5.68 21.21
CA ALA A 41 11.95 5.43 22.42
C ALA A 41 12.95 5.15 23.54
N ASP A 42 12.79 5.87 24.65
CA ASP A 42 13.45 5.49 25.89
C ASP A 42 13.06 4.04 26.20
N GLY A 43 13.98 3.25 26.76
CA GLY A 43 13.75 1.83 27.03
C GLY A 43 12.52 1.60 27.91
N SER A 44 12.15 2.59 28.72
CA SER A 44 10.95 2.63 29.56
C SER A 44 9.62 2.65 28.78
N GLN A 45 9.62 3.11 27.52
CA GLN A 45 8.42 3.23 26.68
C GLN A 45 8.22 2.05 25.72
N VAL A 46 9.15 1.09 25.70
CA VAL A 46 9.09 -0.09 24.85
C VAL A 46 8.17 -1.13 25.49
N LEU A 47 7.06 -1.41 24.83
CA LEU A 47 6.09 -2.43 25.24
C LEU A 47 6.51 -3.81 24.75
N ALA A 48 7.03 -3.90 23.54
CA ALA A 48 7.49 -5.14 22.93
C ALA A 48 8.51 -4.89 21.82
N THR A 49 9.24 -5.93 21.46
CA THR A 49 10.11 -5.97 20.28
C THR A 49 9.66 -7.12 19.37
N PHE A 50 9.88 -6.98 18.07
CA PHE A 50 9.63 -8.04 17.10
C PHE A 50 10.79 -8.19 16.13
N SER A 51 10.99 -9.40 15.64
CA SER A 51 12.03 -9.72 14.67
C SER A 51 11.66 -10.97 13.88
N GLY A 52 12.07 -11.03 12.62
CA GLY A 52 11.90 -12.22 11.80
C GLY A 52 12.00 -11.89 10.32
N SER A 53 11.25 -12.62 9.50
CA SER A 53 11.16 -12.43 8.06
C SER A 53 9.75 -12.09 7.64
N TRP A 54 9.57 -11.01 6.87
CA TRP A 54 8.24 -10.65 6.34
C TRP A 54 7.73 -11.62 5.27
N GLN A 55 8.55 -12.56 4.80
CA GLN A 55 8.15 -13.65 3.91
C GLN A 55 8.01 -15.00 4.65
N GLY A 56 8.41 -15.08 5.92
CA GLY A 56 8.44 -16.32 6.70
C GLY A 56 7.69 -16.14 8.01
N SER A 57 8.40 -16.35 9.12
CA SER A 57 7.86 -16.14 10.46
C SER A 57 8.40 -14.85 11.08
N ILE A 58 7.55 -14.22 11.88
CA ILE A 58 7.88 -13.09 12.75
C ILE A 58 7.58 -13.54 14.18
N GLU A 59 8.51 -13.27 15.08
CA GLU A 59 8.37 -13.45 16.52
C GLU A 59 8.34 -12.10 17.22
N TYR A 60 7.71 -12.06 18.39
CA TYR A 60 7.72 -10.89 19.26
C TYR A 60 8.04 -11.28 20.71
N SER A 61 8.53 -10.34 21.49
CA SER A 61 8.73 -10.47 22.94
C SER A 61 8.34 -9.17 23.63
N LYS A 62 7.55 -9.27 24.71
CA LYS A 62 7.33 -8.15 25.61
C LYS A 62 8.54 -7.94 26.52
N ALA A 63 8.67 -6.76 27.12
CA ALA A 63 9.76 -6.47 28.05
C ALA A 63 9.77 -7.49 29.21
N GLY A 64 10.87 -8.23 29.37
CA GLY A 64 11.02 -9.26 30.41
C GLY A 64 10.35 -10.61 30.10
N GLU A 65 9.69 -10.77 28.95
CA GLU A 65 9.05 -12.02 28.55
C GLU A 65 9.86 -12.77 27.48
N LYS A 66 9.61 -14.08 27.34
CA LYS A 66 10.22 -14.91 26.29
C LYS A 66 9.65 -14.55 24.92
N LYS A 67 10.42 -14.84 23.87
CA LYS A 67 9.95 -14.73 22.47
C LYS A 67 8.79 -15.70 22.22
N GLN A 68 7.80 -15.21 21.47
CA GLN A 68 6.61 -15.92 21.07
C GLN A 68 6.37 -15.70 19.56
N PRO A 69 5.77 -16.66 18.85
CA PRO A 69 5.40 -16.46 17.45
C PRO A 69 4.34 -15.36 17.34
N LEU A 70 4.57 -14.39 16.45
CA LEU A 70 3.60 -13.35 16.09
C LEU A 70 2.77 -13.79 14.88
N VAL A 71 3.44 -14.22 13.81
CA VAL A 71 2.82 -14.72 12.59
C VAL A 71 3.78 -15.67 11.89
N ASP A 72 3.26 -16.76 11.33
CA ASP A 72 3.99 -17.66 10.45
C ASP A 72 3.29 -17.71 9.09
N LEU A 73 3.90 -17.12 8.07
CA LEU A 73 3.33 -17.08 6.72
C LEU A 73 3.45 -18.42 5.99
N SER A 74 4.27 -19.37 6.46
CA SER A 74 4.44 -20.67 5.81
C SER A 74 3.21 -21.57 5.93
N VAL A 75 2.38 -21.34 6.95
CA VAL A 75 1.15 -22.09 7.22
C VAL A 75 -0.11 -21.36 6.75
N LEU A 76 -0.01 -20.06 6.44
CA LEU A 76 -1.14 -19.25 6.02
C LEU A 76 -1.36 -19.33 4.51
N ARG A 77 -2.61 -19.52 4.10
CA ARG A 77 -3.02 -19.53 2.69
C ARG A 77 -3.71 -18.21 2.33
N PRO A 78 -3.27 -17.50 1.28
CA PRO A 78 -3.98 -16.31 0.83
C PRO A 78 -5.41 -16.65 0.39
N VAL A 79 -6.38 -15.88 0.88
CA VAL A 79 -7.77 -15.97 0.41
C VAL A 79 -7.92 -15.09 -0.83
N ALA A 80 -8.37 -15.69 -1.94
CA ALA A 80 -8.62 -14.97 -3.17
C ALA A 80 -9.80 -14.00 -3.01
N LYS A 81 -9.68 -12.81 -3.61
CA LYS A 81 -10.80 -11.87 -3.69
C LYS A 81 -11.85 -12.40 -4.67
N ILE A 82 -13.12 -12.37 -4.26
CA ILE A 82 -14.27 -12.61 -5.15
C ILE A 82 -14.55 -11.31 -5.90
N VAL A 83 -14.61 -11.40 -7.22
CA VAL A 83 -14.82 -10.25 -8.11
C VAL A 83 -15.76 -10.70 -9.24
N ARG A 84 -16.62 -9.79 -9.71
CA ARG A 84 -17.55 -10.05 -10.82
C ARG A 84 -16.81 -10.45 -12.12
N PRO A 85 -17.46 -11.22 -13.00
CA PRO A 85 -17.01 -11.44 -14.38
C PRO A 85 -16.74 -10.13 -15.12
N LEU A 86 -15.86 -10.14 -16.13
CA LEU A 86 -15.46 -8.93 -16.85
C LEU A 86 -16.61 -8.23 -17.57
N GLU A 87 -17.60 -9.02 -17.99
CA GLU A 87 -18.79 -8.59 -18.70
C GLU A 87 -19.68 -7.71 -17.79
N GLU A 88 -19.73 -8.04 -16.50
CA GLU A 88 -20.50 -7.34 -15.47
C GLU A 88 -19.72 -6.20 -14.77
N GLN A 89 -18.45 -6.00 -15.12
CA GLN A 89 -17.67 -4.89 -14.59
C GLN A 89 -17.93 -3.60 -15.37
N SER A 90 -17.93 -2.46 -14.67
CA SER A 90 -18.01 -1.14 -15.30
C SER A 90 -16.72 -0.80 -16.05
N GLU A 91 -16.81 0.10 -17.03
CA GLU A 91 -15.70 0.46 -17.94
C GLU A 91 -14.46 1.01 -17.21
N HIS A 92 -14.63 1.53 -16.00
CA HIS A 92 -13.56 2.11 -15.21
C HIS A 92 -13.02 1.18 -14.12
N GLU A 93 -13.47 -0.08 -14.07
CA GLU A 93 -12.92 -1.09 -13.17
C GLU A 93 -11.59 -1.63 -13.67
N SER A 94 -10.66 -1.85 -12.74
CA SER A 94 -9.26 -2.14 -13.08
C SER A 94 -9.10 -3.38 -13.94
N ARG A 95 -9.82 -4.49 -13.67
CA ARG A 95 -9.66 -5.70 -14.50
C ARG A 95 -10.18 -5.49 -15.91
N LYS A 96 -11.22 -4.68 -16.11
CA LYS A 96 -11.76 -4.34 -17.43
C LYS A 96 -10.82 -3.42 -18.21
N ILE A 97 -10.35 -2.33 -17.60
CA ILE A 97 -9.38 -1.41 -18.22
C ILE A 97 -8.11 -2.16 -18.65
N TRP A 98 -7.56 -2.98 -17.76
CA TRP A 98 -6.26 -3.64 -17.96
C TRP A 98 -6.38 -5.04 -18.55
N HIS A 99 -7.57 -5.46 -19.00
CA HIS A 99 -7.81 -6.82 -19.49
C HIS A 99 -6.85 -7.18 -20.62
N GLU A 100 -6.85 -6.41 -21.71
CA GLU A 100 -6.05 -6.68 -22.89
C GLU A 100 -4.54 -6.69 -22.60
N VAL A 101 -4.07 -5.74 -21.77
CA VAL A 101 -2.66 -5.69 -21.35
C VAL A 101 -2.30 -6.97 -20.57
N SER A 102 -3.14 -7.34 -19.61
CA SER A 102 -2.88 -8.49 -18.72
C SER A 102 -2.92 -9.81 -19.49
N SER A 103 -3.90 -10.00 -20.37
CA SER A 103 -4.02 -11.18 -21.23
C SER A 103 -2.81 -11.33 -22.15
N ASN A 104 -2.38 -10.25 -22.81
CA ASN A 104 -1.18 -10.28 -23.66
C ASN A 104 0.10 -10.55 -22.87
N ILE A 105 0.22 -10.09 -21.62
CA ILE A 105 1.37 -10.41 -20.75
C ILE A 105 1.39 -11.91 -20.40
N ILE A 106 0.24 -12.49 -20.07
CA ILE A 106 0.11 -13.93 -19.78
C ILE A 106 0.50 -14.76 -21.00
N GLU A 107 0.09 -14.33 -22.19
CA GLU A 107 0.43 -14.94 -23.48
C GLU A 107 1.86 -14.62 -23.95
N LYS A 108 2.62 -13.82 -23.19
CA LYS A 108 3.97 -13.34 -23.52
C LYS A 108 4.04 -12.54 -24.83
N ASN A 109 2.92 -11.99 -25.29
CA ASN A 109 2.86 -11.07 -26.42
C ASN A 109 3.12 -9.61 -25.98
N PHE A 110 4.37 -9.34 -25.61
CA PHE A 110 4.75 -8.03 -25.04
C PHE A 110 4.55 -6.86 -26.02
N ALA A 111 4.63 -7.10 -27.33
CA ALA A 111 4.37 -6.07 -28.34
C ALA A 111 2.90 -5.64 -28.33
N ALA A 112 1.96 -6.59 -28.28
CA ALA A 112 0.54 -6.28 -28.15
C ALA A 112 0.21 -5.63 -26.79
N ALA A 113 0.80 -6.14 -25.69
CA ALA A 113 0.62 -5.56 -24.36
C ALA A 113 1.04 -4.08 -24.31
N ASN A 114 2.18 -3.74 -24.93
CA ASN A 114 2.66 -2.36 -25.00
C ASN A 114 1.74 -1.45 -25.82
N ARG A 115 1.20 -1.93 -26.94
CA ARG A 115 0.22 -1.18 -27.75
C ARG A 115 -1.05 -0.90 -26.95
N ALA A 116 -1.64 -1.93 -26.34
CA ALA A 116 -2.83 -1.78 -25.50
C ALA A 116 -2.59 -0.82 -24.32
N LYS A 117 -1.44 -0.94 -23.63
CA LYS A 117 -1.02 -0.01 -22.57
C LYS A 117 -0.95 1.42 -23.09
N HIS A 118 -0.34 1.63 -24.25
CA HIS A 118 -0.20 2.95 -24.84
C HIS A 118 -1.56 3.58 -25.15
N THR A 119 -2.47 2.82 -25.76
CA THR A 119 -3.84 3.26 -26.04
C THR A 119 -4.57 3.73 -24.78
N ILE A 120 -4.48 2.99 -23.67
CA ILE A 120 -5.08 3.37 -22.39
C ILE A 120 -4.48 4.68 -21.87
N GLU A 121 -3.15 4.80 -21.86
CA GLU A 121 -2.45 5.98 -21.35
C GLU A 121 -2.68 7.23 -22.19
N GLU A 122 -2.70 7.10 -23.52
CA GLU A 122 -3.01 8.20 -24.43
C GLU A 122 -4.45 8.67 -24.28
N HIS A 123 -5.40 7.75 -24.12
CA HIS A 123 -6.78 8.10 -23.83
C HIS A 123 -6.90 8.91 -22.53
N GLN A 124 -6.24 8.47 -21.45
CA GLN A 124 -6.24 9.22 -20.18
C GLN A 124 -5.53 10.57 -20.31
N ARG A 125 -4.45 10.66 -21.10
CA ARG A 125 -3.74 11.92 -21.37
C ARG A 125 -4.62 12.91 -22.12
N ARG A 126 -5.37 12.44 -23.13
CA ARG A 126 -6.35 13.26 -23.87
C ARG A 126 -7.45 13.78 -22.94
N LEU A 127 -8.05 12.90 -22.12
CA LEU A 127 -9.07 13.31 -21.15
C LEU A 127 -8.54 14.34 -20.15
N ALA A 128 -7.30 14.19 -19.67
CA ALA A 128 -6.67 15.16 -18.78
C ALA A 128 -6.44 16.51 -19.46
N HIS A 129 -6.01 16.51 -20.73
CA HIS A 129 -5.83 17.72 -21.53
C HIS A 129 -7.16 18.44 -21.78
N GLU A 130 -8.22 17.72 -22.13
CA GLU A 130 -9.56 18.27 -22.31
C GLU A 130 -10.10 18.91 -21.03
N ARG A 131 -9.90 18.27 -19.87
CA ARG A 131 -10.27 18.83 -18.56
C ARG A 131 -9.52 20.14 -18.27
N ARG A 132 -8.22 20.20 -18.61
CA ARG A 132 -7.41 21.41 -18.40
C ARG A 132 -7.87 22.57 -19.29
N ASN A 133 -8.17 22.29 -20.55
CA ASN A 133 -8.47 23.33 -21.54
C ASN A 133 -9.90 23.87 -21.44
N ASN A 134 -10.85 23.08 -20.95
CA ASN A 134 -12.25 23.49 -20.89
C ASN A 134 -12.60 24.32 -19.64
N GLU A 135 -11.64 24.71 -18.78
CA GLU A 135 -11.79 25.47 -17.51
C GLU A 135 -12.84 24.93 -16.52
N ARG A 136 -13.55 23.86 -16.85
CA ARG A 136 -14.67 23.35 -16.08
C ARG A 136 -14.37 21.95 -15.58
N VAL A 137 -14.11 21.93 -14.28
CA VAL A 137 -14.15 20.81 -13.35
C VAL A 137 -12.84 20.00 -13.27
N ALA A 138 -12.09 20.25 -12.20
CA ALA A 138 -11.01 19.37 -11.74
C ALA A 138 -11.53 17.93 -11.55
N TYR A 139 -10.68 16.93 -11.80
CA TYR A 139 -11.06 15.54 -11.55
C TYR A 139 -11.56 15.39 -10.11
N THR A 140 -12.76 14.85 -9.98
CA THR A 140 -13.41 14.65 -8.68
C THR A 140 -13.58 13.14 -8.49
N SER A 141 -13.01 12.60 -7.40
CA SER A 141 -13.10 11.19 -7.06
C SER A 141 -14.56 10.75 -6.91
N VAL A 142 -14.92 9.59 -7.46
CA VAL A 142 -16.29 9.06 -7.40
C VAL A 142 -16.68 8.65 -5.99
N TYR A 143 -15.74 8.04 -5.25
CA TYR A 143 -16.02 7.42 -3.95
C TYR A 143 -15.55 8.23 -2.75
N PHE A 144 -14.56 9.11 -2.93
CA PHE A 144 -13.92 9.81 -1.82
C PHE A 144 -13.98 11.32 -1.97
N ASP A 145 -14.29 12.01 -0.88
CA ASP A 145 -13.98 13.40 -0.65
C ASP A 145 -12.56 13.48 -0.09
N VAL A 146 -11.66 14.07 -0.88
CA VAL A 146 -10.23 14.16 -0.54
C VAL A 146 -9.95 15.59 -0.08
N PRO A 147 -9.75 15.84 1.23
CA PRO A 147 -9.39 17.17 1.71
C PRO A 147 -7.95 17.52 1.31
N GLU A 148 -7.62 18.81 1.26
CA GLU A 148 -6.24 19.30 1.01
C GLU A 148 -5.27 18.80 2.08
N VAL A 149 -5.75 18.73 3.34
CA VAL A 149 -5.03 18.15 4.48
C VAL A 149 -6.03 17.31 5.28
N GLY A 150 -5.72 16.03 5.50
CA GLY A 150 -6.52 15.16 6.36
C GLY A 150 -6.77 13.77 5.78
N ILE A 151 -7.76 13.08 6.36
CA ILE A 151 -8.15 11.72 6.00
C ILE A 151 -9.28 11.80 4.95
N PRO A 152 -9.17 11.11 3.80
CA PRO A 152 -10.26 11.04 2.83
C PRO A 152 -11.54 10.46 3.45
N VAL A 153 -12.68 11.06 3.15
CA VAL A 153 -14.00 10.63 3.63
C VAL A 153 -14.76 9.97 2.47
N LEU A 154 -15.48 8.90 2.76
CA LEU A 154 -16.28 8.21 1.75
C LEU A 154 -17.56 9.02 1.45
N LYS A 155 -17.79 9.39 0.18
CA LYS A 155 -18.93 10.21 -0.27
C LYS A 155 -20.29 9.57 0.02
N ARG A 156 -20.38 8.26 -0.11
CA ARG A 156 -21.55 7.44 0.19
C ARG A 156 -21.07 6.04 0.56
N GLN A 157 -21.69 5.38 1.54
CA GLN A 157 -21.48 3.94 1.68
C GLN A 157 -21.86 3.29 0.34
N PRO A 158 -20.99 2.44 -0.25
CA PRO A 158 -21.37 1.74 -1.47
C PRO A 158 -22.69 1.04 -1.18
N GLU A 159 -23.67 1.20 -2.08
CA GLU A 159 -24.84 0.32 -2.07
C GLU A 159 -24.28 -1.10 -2.03
N GLN A 160 -24.71 -1.89 -1.05
CA GLN A 160 -24.25 -3.27 -0.95
C GLN A 160 -24.59 -3.94 -2.28
N TYR A 161 -23.55 -4.33 -3.01
CA TYR A 161 -23.67 -5.13 -4.23
C TYR A 161 -24.11 -6.55 -3.88
#